data_AF-A0A7L3G5B4-F1
#
_entry.id   AF-A0A7L3G5B4-F1
#
_cell.length_a   1.000
_cell.length_b   1.000
_cell.length_c   1.000
_cell.angle_alpha   90.00
_cell.angle_beta   90.00
_cell.angle_gamma   90.00
#
_symmetry.space_group_name_H-M   'P 1'
#
loop_
_entity.id
_entity.type
_entity.pdbx_description
1 polymer ?
#
loop_
_entity_poly.entity_id
_entity_poly.type
_entity_poly.pdbx_seq_one_letter_code
_entity_poly.pdbx_strand_id
1 'polypeptide(L)'
;DQVLRIVARDEEQITLLRVLGEQAELQVEFWRHPTSPSHPVDLRVPFPSLQAAKIFLESNNISYSIMIEDIQELLDEEKKTMMKSRRVERSTSTFDFASYHTLDEV
;
A
#
# COMPACT_ATOMS: atom_id res chain seq x y z
N ASP A 1 -7.99 0.24 -2.96
CA ASP A 1 -6.65 0.19 -3.61
C ASP A 1 -5.85 -0.93 -2.97
N GLN A 2 -4.84 -1.48 -3.63
CA GLN A 2 -4.08 -2.62 -3.10
C GLN A 2 -2.56 -2.33 -3.10
N VAL A 3 -1.83 -2.84 -2.11
CA VAL A 3 -0.35 -2.83 -2.12
C VAL A 3 0.17 -4.23 -2.41
N LEU A 4 0.90 -4.33 -3.51
CA LEU A 4 1.57 -5.53 -3.97
C LEU A 4 3.06 -5.43 -3.60
N ARG A 5 3.54 -6.39 -2.82
CA ARG A 5 4.97 -6.60 -2.59
C ARG A 5 5.51 -7.54 -3.64
N ILE A 6 6.45 -7.07 -4.44
CA ILE A 6 7.05 -7.77 -5.55
C ILE A 6 8.52 -8.00 -5.22
N VAL A 7 9.02 -9.21 -5.46
CA VAL A 7 10.45 -9.50 -5.28
C VAL A 7 11.05 -9.74 -6.66
N ALA A 8 11.73 -8.72 -7.18
CA ALA A 8 12.43 -8.84 -8.45
C ALA A 8 13.62 -9.79 -8.31
N ARG A 9 13.67 -10.84 -9.12
CA ARG A 9 14.78 -11.81 -9.12
C ARG A 9 15.97 -11.30 -9.94
N ASP A 10 15.69 -10.56 -11.00
CA ASP A 10 16.64 -10.14 -12.02
C ASP A 10 16.49 -8.66 -12.38
N GLU A 11 17.51 -8.06 -12.98
CA GLU A 11 17.48 -6.68 -13.47
C GLU A 11 16.43 -6.46 -14.57
N GLU A 12 16.11 -7.50 -15.34
CA GLU A 12 15.03 -7.48 -16.33
C GLU A 12 13.66 -7.24 -15.66
N GLN A 13 13.40 -7.90 -14.53
CA GLN A 13 12.16 -7.69 -13.77
C GLN A 13 12.08 -6.28 -13.19
N ILE A 14 13.21 -5.71 -12.76
CA ILE A 14 13.28 -4.32 -12.31
C ILE A 14 12.93 -3.35 -13.45
N THR A 15 13.44 -3.63 -14.65
CA THR A 15 13.16 -2.82 -15.84
C THR A 15 11.69 -2.90 -16.21
N LEU A 16 11.10 -4.10 -16.21
CA LEU A 16 9.67 -4.30 -16.47
C LEU A 16 8.79 -3.56 -15.45
N LEU A 17 9.17 -3.60 -14.16
CA LEU A 17 8.47 -2.84 -13.13
C LEU A 17 8.56 -1.34 -13.40
N ARG A 18 9.75 -0.82 -13.75
CA ARG A 18 9.92 0.60 -14.10
C ARG A 18 9.01 1.00 -15.26
N VAL A 19 8.93 0.18 -16.31
CA VAL A 19 8.03 0.39 -17.46
C VAL A 19 6.56 0.38 -17.03
N LEU A 20 6.15 -0.58 -16.20
CA LEU A 20 4.80 -0.64 -15.64
C LEU A 20 4.45 0.63 -14.86
N GLY A 21 5.44 1.18 -14.14
CA GLY A 21 5.33 2.43 -13.40
C GLY A 21 5.25 3.68 -14.26
N GLU A 22 5.89 3.68 -15.41
CA GLU A 22 5.79 4.78 -16.39
C GLU A 22 4.47 4.75 -17.16
N GLN A 23 3.72 3.64 -17.14
CA GLN A 23 2.39 3.58 -17.73
C GLN A 23 1.39 4.42 -16.92
N ALA A 24 1.23 5.68 -17.35
CA ALA A 24 0.24 6.61 -16.80
C ALA A 24 -1.20 6.06 -16.85
N GLU A 25 -1.50 5.11 -17.74
CA GLU A 25 -2.80 4.43 -17.84
C GLU A 25 -3.14 3.61 -16.59
N LEU A 26 -2.13 3.04 -15.94
CA LEU A 26 -2.33 2.19 -14.76
C LEU A 26 -2.33 3.00 -13.46
N GLN A 27 -1.79 4.22 -13.47
CA GLN A 27 -1.66 5.09 -12.29
C GLN A 27 -1.07 4.37 -11.06
N VAL A 28 -0.10 3.47 -11.29
CA VAL A 28 0.56 2.74 -10.21
C VAL A 28 1.60 3.63 -9.55
N GLU A 29 1.78 3.46 -8.25
CA GLU A 29 2.68 4.28 -7.44
C GLU A 29 3.66 3.37 -6.68
N PHE A 30 4.96 3.64 -6.79
CA PHE A 30 5.95 2.92 -6.01
C PHE A 30 6.04 3.49 -4.60
N TRP A 31 5.63 2.70 -3.63
CA TRP A 31 5.88 3.00 -2.22
C TRP A 31 7.32 2.65 -1.83
N ARG A 32 7.89 1.62 -2.45
CA ARG A 32 9.29 1.25 -2.26
C ARG A 32 9.93 0.96 -3.61
N HIS A 33 10.90 1.78 -3.98
CA HIS A 33 11.54 1.70 -5.29
C HIS A 33 12.42 0.44 -5.44
N PRO A 34 12.46 -0.16 -6.64
CA PRO A 34 13.40 -1.24 -6.93
C PRO A 34 14.83 -0.68 -6.97
N THR A 35 15.60 -0.91 -5.91
CA THR A 35 17.00 -0.46 -5.81
C THR A 35 17.98 -1.52 -6.30
N SER A 36 17.66 -2.80 -6.14
CA SER A 36 18.53 -3.93 -6.53
C SER A 36 17.71 -5.22 -6.69
N PRO A 37 18.20 -6.19 -7.48
CA PRO A 37 17.59 -7.52 -7.52
C PRO A 37 17.62 -8.13 -6.12
N SER A 38 16.65 -9.00 -5.82
CA SER A 38 16.37 -9.57 -4.49
C SER A 38 15.85 -8.61 -3.42
N HIS A 39 15.65 -7.32 -3.72
CA HIS A 39 15.00 -6.40 -2.78
C HIS A 39 13.48 -6.37 -3.00
N PRO A 40 12.68 -6.33 -1.91
CA PRO A 40 11.24 -6.19 -2.02
C PRO A 40 10.87 -4.78 -2.52
N VAL A 41 10.01 -4.75 -3.51
CA VAL A 41 9.43 -3.57 -4.15
C VAL A 41 7.97 -3.51 -3.71
N ASP A 42 7.54 -2.39 -3.15
CA ASP A 42 6.17 -2.20 -2.72
C ASP A 42 5.48 -1.28 -3.74
N LEU A 43 4.48 -1.82 -4.45
CA LEU A 43 3.74 -1.15 -5.50
C LEU A 43 2.28 -0.98 -5.07
N ARG A 44 1.83 0.28 -4.99
CA ARG A 44 0.42 0.61 -4.83
C ARG A 44 -0.25 0.62 -6.20
N VAL A 45 -1.32 -0.16 -6.31
CA VAL A 45 -2.11 -0.26 -7.53
C VAL A 45 -3.57 0.10 -7.24
N PRO A 46 -4.16 1.06 -7.96
CA PRO A 46 -5.57 1.38 -7.82
C PRO A 46 -6.45 0.23 -8.33
N PHE A 47 -7.62 0.04 -7.72
CA PHE A 47 -8.58 -1.02 -8.07
C PHE A 47 -8.88 -1.16 -9.58
N PRO A 48 -9.14 -0.07 -10.33
CA PRO A 48 -9.41 -0.18 -11.77
C PRO A 48 -8.25 -0.81 -12.56
N SER A 49 -7.02 -0.57 -12.14
CA SER A 49 -5.80 -1.03 -12.82
C SER A 49 -5.23 -2.32 -12.22
N LEU A 50 -5.82 -2.81 -11.13
CA LEU A 50 -5.35 -3.96 -10.38
C LEU A 50 -5.33 -5.24 -11.20
N GLN A 51 -6.41 -5.47 -11.97
CA GLN A 51 -6.52 -6.65 -12.81
C GLN A 51 -5.45 -6.64 -13.90
N ALA A 52 -5.23 -5.50 -14.55
CA ALA A 52 -4.21 -5.34 -15.58
C ALA A 52 -2.79 -5.52 -15.01
N ALA A 53 -2.52 -4.95 -13.84
CA ALA A 53 -1.24 -5.11 -13.15
C ALA A 53 -0.97 -6.56 -12.74
N LYS A 54 -1.98 -7.28 -12.21
CA LYS A 54 -1.85 -8.72 -11.88
C LYS A 54 -1.54 -9.54 -13.12
N ILE A 55 -2.30 -9.35 -14.20
CA ILE A 55 -2.06 -10.04 -15.48
C ILE A 55 -0.65 -9.76 -16.00
N PHE A 56 -0.17 -8.52 -15.91
CA PHE A 56 1.18 -8.15 -16.31
C PHE A 56 2.24 -8.86 -15.45
N LEU A 57 2.07 -8.89 -14.13
CA LEU A 57 2.98 -9.58 -13.22
C LEU A 57 3.02 -11.10 -13.48
N GLU A 58 1.86 -11.73 -13.66
CA GLU A 58 1.75 -13.16 -13.96
C GLU A 58 2.36 -13.50 -15.34
N SER A 59 2.10 -12.67 -16.35
CA SER A 59 2.65 -12.85 -17.70
C SER A 59 4.17 -12.73 -17.76
N ASN A 60 4.75 -11.92 -16.87
CA ASN A 60 6.20 -11.75 -16.74
C ASN A 60 6.83 -12.73 -15.74
N ASN A 61 6.05 -13.69 -15.21
CA ASN A 61 6.48 -14.66 -14.20
C ASN A 61 7.08 -14.01 -12.93
N ILE A 62 6.61 -12.82 -12.61
CA ILE A 62 7.08 -12.05 -11.46
C ILE A 62 6.32 -12.51 -10.22
N SER A 63 7.06 -12.97 -9.22
CA SER A 63 6.47 -13.36 -7.93
C SER A 63 6.03 -12.10 -7.17
N TYR A 64 4.72 -12.02 -6.89
CA TYR A 64 4.14 -10.97 -6.05
C TYR A 64 3.41 -11.58 -4.85
N SER A 65 3.35 -10.80 -3.77
CA SER A 65 2.60 -11.10 -2.56
C SER A 65 1.73 -9.89 -2.25
N ILE A 66 0.49 -10.12 -1.87
CA ILE A 66 -0.43 -9.06 -1.51
C ILE A 66 -0.12 -8.67 -0.07
N MET A 67 0.40 -7.46 0.15
CA MET A 67 0.69 -6.98 1.50
C MET A 67 -0.54 -6.33 2.13
N ILE A 68 -1.29 -5.58 1.32
CA ILE A 68 -2.52 -4.92 1.74
C ILE A 68 -3.56 -5.22 0.69
N GLU A 69 -4.56 -6.06 1.02
CA GLU A 69 -5.67 -6.44 0.13
C GLU A 69 -6.58 -5.24 -0.18
N ASP A 70 -6.94 -4.45 0.83
CA ASP A 70 -7.69 -3.23 0.61
C ASP A 70 -7.27 -2.10 1.57
N ILE A 71 -6.63 -1.07 1.01
CA ILE A 71 -6.25 0.14 1.75
C ILE A 71 -7.51 0.85 2.29
N GLN A 72 -8.66 0.79 1.59
CA GLN A 72 -9.89 1.45 2.05
C GLN A 72 -10.45 0.78 3.30
N GLU A 73 -10.40 -0.55 3.36
CA GLU A 73 -10.90 -1.31 4.51
C GLU A 73 -10.04 -1.05 5.76
N LEU A 74 -8.71 -1.01 5.61
CA LEU A 74 -7.79 -0.64 6.69
C LEU A 74 -8.03 0.79 7.19
N LEU A 75 -8.27 1.75 6.29
CA LEU A 75 -8.59 3.13 6.66
C LEU A 75 -9.94 3.25 7.37
N ASP A 76 -10.93 2.43 6.99
CA ASP A 76 -12.25 2.42 7.66
C ASP A 76 -12.15 1.86 9.07
N GLU A 77 -11.41 0.75 9.26
CA GLU A 77 -11.16 0.19 10.59
C GLU A 77 -10.30 1.11 11.47
N GLU A 78 -9.29 1.79 10.92
CA GLU A 78 -8.54 2.85 11.63
C GLU A 78 -9.46 3.99 12.06
N LYS A 79 -10.26 4.56 11.15
CA LYS A 79 -11.21 5.63 11.47
C LYS A 79 -12.23 5.23 12.53
N LYS A 80 -12.73 4.00 12.46
CA LYS A 80 -13.68 3.46 13.42
C LYS A 80 -13.04 3.26 14.80
N THR A 81 -11.76 2.90 14.85
CA THR A 81 -10.99 2.82 16.10
C THR A 81 -10.77 4.22 16.68
N MET A 82 -10.40 5.20 15.87
CA MET A 82 -10.27 6.62 16.27
C MET A 82 -11.61 7.20 16.79
N MET A 83 -12.74 6.89 16.16
CA MET A 83 -14.06 7.34 16.63
C MET A 83 -14.46 6.71 17.97
N LYS A 84 -14.03 5.47 18.22
CA LYS A 84 -14.27 4.77 19.50
C LYS A 84 -13.38 5.34 20.60
N SER A 85 -12.09 5.55 20.35
CA SER A 85 -11.17 6.16 21.33
C SER A 85 -11.58 7.59 21.68
N ARG A 86 -11.98 8.41 20.69
CA ARG A 86 -12.48 9.78 20.91
C ARG A 86 -13.73 9.86 21.79
N ARG A 87 -14.58 8.82 21.78
CA ARG A 87 -15.74 8.73 22.71
C ARG A 87 -15.32 8.36 24.13
N VAL A 88 -14.23 7.61 24.30
CA VAL A 88 -13.68 7.18 25.59
C VAL A 88 -12.88 8.32 26.25
N GLU A 89 -12.10 9.09 25.48
CA GLU A 89 -11.29 10.21 25.99
C GLU A 89 -12.10 11.39 26.56
N ARG A 90 -13.40 11.47 26.26
CA ARG A 90 -14.31 12.43 26.92
C ARG A 90 -14.45 12.20 28.43
N SER A 91 -14.02 11.04 28.92
CA SER A 91 -13.98 10.70 30.34
C SER A 91 -12.54 10.44 30.77
N THR A 92 -11.98 11.34 31.58
CA THR A 92 -10.76 11.19 32.43
C THR A 92 -9.38 11.42 31.78
N SER A 93 -8.81 12.60 32.05
CA SER A 93 -7.42 12.92 32.51
C SER A 93 -6.17 12.27 31.89
N THR A 94 -6.24 11.38 30.90
CA THR A 94 -5.09 10.64 30.39
C THR A 94 -5.09 10.70 28.87
N PHE A 95 -4.18 11.48 28.31
CA PHE A 95 -3.98 11.57 26.85
C PHE A 95 -3.47 10.22 26.35
N ASP A 96 -4.23 9.56 25.47
CA ASP A 96 -3.88 8.23 24.99
C ASP A 96 -2.90 8.34 23.81
N PHE A 97 -1.60 8.18 24.09
CA PHE A 97 -0.55 8.19 23.06
C PHE A 97 -0.54 6.96 22.16
N ALA A 98 -1.39 5.95 22.44
CA ALA A 98 -1.53 4.75 21.63
C ALA A 98 -2.54 4.92 20.48
N SER A 99 -3.20 6.08 20.40
CA SER A 99 -4.21 6.40 19.40
C SER A 99 -3.74 7.54 18.48
N TYR A 100 -4.08 7.47 17.20
CA TYR A 100 -3.84 8.59 16.28
C TYR A 100 -4.81 9.73 16.59
N HIS A 101 -4.27 10.92 16.83
CA HIS A 101 -5.03 12.15 17.07
C HIS A 101 -5.14 12.99 15.80
N THR A 102 -6.24 13.73 15.64
CA THR A 102 -6.35 14.68 14.53
C THR A 102 -5.41 15.89 14.76
N LEU A 103 -4.98 16.55 13.67
CA LEU A 103 -4.11 17.75 13.73
C LEU A 103 -4.67 18.91 14.56
N ASP A 104 -5.97 18.90 14.87
CA ASP A 104 -6.65 19.88 15.74
C ASP A 104 -6.48 19.54 17.25
N GLU A 105 -6.05 18.31 17.58
CA GLU A 105 -5.88 17.79 18.94
C GLU A 105 -4.42 17.77 19.43
N VAL A 106 -3.44 18.23 18.62
CA VAL A 106 -2.00 18.29 18.95
C VAL A 106 -1.44 19.70 19.13
#